data_AF-A0A662GQ71-F1
#
_entry.id   AF-A0A662GQ71-F1
#
_cell.length_a   1.000
_cell.length_b   1.000
_cell.length_c   1.000
_cell.angle_alpha   90.00
_cell.angle_beta   90.00
_cell.angle_gamma   90.00
#
_symmetry.space_group_name_H-M   'P 1'
#
loop_
_entity.id
_entity.type
_entity.pdbx_description
1 polymer ?
#
loop_
_entity_poly.entity_id
_entity_poly.type
_entity_poly.pdbx_seq_one_letter_code
_entity_poly.pdbx_strand_id
1 'polypeptide(L)'
;EGSGQRYEASEADVRRIADACVRVAEAVNLGLNEADYLKYMGIDVVLEARGGSLVPVVLEANSRPSGLSHSRALGSGEASVMKLLLPYVSRALNRQERQ
;
A
#
# COMPACT_ATOMS: atom_id res chain seq x y z
N GLU A 1 -19.15 13.28 -25.62
CA GLU A 1 -17.78 13.42 -25.06
C GLU A 1 -17.91 14.13 -23.73
N GLY A 2 -17.75 13.41 -22.62
CA GLY A 2 -17.91 14.00 -21.30
C GLY A 2 -16.66 14.79 -20.94
N SER A 3 -16.79 16.09 -20.69
CA SER A 3 -15.74 16.88 -20.05
C SER A 3 -15.47 16.25 -18.69
N GLY A 4 -14.38 15.50 -18.56
CA GLY A 4 -14.01 14.86 -17.31
C GLY A 4 -13.79 15.95 -16.25
N GLN A 5 -14.72 16.08 -15.31
CA GLN A 5 -14.47 16.89 -14.13
C GLN A 5 -13.34 16.24 -13.35
N ARG A 6 -12.28 17.02 -13.11
CA ARG A 6 -11.20 16.61 -12.22
C ARG A 6 -11.76 16.53 -10.80
N TYR A 7 -11.80 15.32 -10.25
CA TYR A 7 -12.11 15.10 -8.85
C TYR A 7 -10.83 15.24 -8.02
N GLU A 8 -10.87 16.06 -6.98
CA GLU A 8 -9.78 16.16 -6.01
C GLU A 8 -10.14 15.33 -4.77
N ALA A 9 -9.27 14.37 -4.45
CA ALA A 9 -9.46 13.50 -3.30
C ALA A 9 -9.43 14.31 -1.99
N SER A 10 -10.48 14.20 -1.18
CA SER A 10 -10.47 14.74 0.17
C SER A 10 -9.56 13.90 1.07
N GLU A 11 -9.18 14.43 2.24
CA GLU A 11 -8.46 13.63 3.22
C GLU A 11 -9.24 12.38 3.66
N ALA A 12 -10.57 12.47 3.70
CA ALA A 12 -11.41 11.33 4.03
C ALA A 12 -11.34 10.23 2.97
N ASP A 13 -11.22 10.59 1.70
CA ASP A 13 -10.99 9.63 0.61
C ASP A 13 -9.61 8.99 0.71
N VAL A 14 -8.57 9.80 0.97
CA VAL A 14 -7.21 9.29 1.17
C VAL A 14 -7.16 8.27 2.31
N ARG A 15 -7.79 8.58 3.45
CA ARG A 15 -7.88 7.64 4.58
C ARG A 15 -8.61 6.36 4.19
N ARG A 16 -9.75 6.46 3.49
CA ARG A 16 -10.52 5.30 3.04
C ARG A 16 -9.72 4.39 2.10
N ILE A 17 -8.96 4.99 1.19
CA ILE A 17 -8.07 4.26 0.25
C ILE A 17 -6.98 3.54 1.04
N ALA A 18 -6.31 4.24 1.95
CA ALA A 18 -5.26 3.65 2.79
C ALA A 18 -5.80 2.49 3.65
N ASP A 19 -6.94 2.68 4.31
CA ASP A 19 -7.57 1.64 5.13
C ASP A 19 -7.95 0.40 4.31
N ALA A 20 -8.40 0.58 3.07
CA ALA A 20 -8.68 -0.53 2.18
C ALA A 20 -7.41 -1.33 1.86
N CYS A 21 -6.31 -0.65 1.53
CA CYS A 21 -5.02 -1.30 1.27
C CYS A 21 -4.48 -2.03 2.50
N VAL A 22 -4.63 -1.46 3.71
CA VAL A 22 -4.22 -2.11 4.96
C VAL A 22 -5.02 -3.39 5.19
N ARG A 23 -6.35 -3.35 5.06
CA ARG A 23 -7.20 -4.55 5.22
C ARG A 23 -6.84 -5.66 4.23
N VAL A 24 -6.48 -5.31 2.98
CA VAL A 24 -6.00 -6.29 2.01
C VAL A 24 -4.68 -6.89 2.45
N ALA A 25 -3.74 -6.08 2.91
CA ALA A 25 -2.44 -6.56 3.38
C ALA A 25 -2.58 -7.49 4.60
N GLU A 26 -3.50 -7.18 5.51
CA GLU A 26 -3.84 -8.06 6.64
C GLU A 26 -4.45 -9.37 6.15
N ALA A 27 -5.40 -9.32 5.21
CA ALA A 27 -6.04 -10.50 4.65
C ALA A 27 -5.05 -11.43 3.91
N VAL A 28 -4.10 -10.87 3.16
CA VAL A 28 -3.04 -11.64 2.47
C VAL A 28 -2.15 -12.39 3.46
N ASN A 29 -1.95 -11.84 4.66
CA ASN A 29 -1.12 -12.43 5.70
C ASN A 29 -1.90 -13.29 6.71
N LEU A 30 -3.20 -13.47 6.52
CA LEU A 30 -4.05 -14.19 7.46
C LEU A 30 -3.59 -15.66 7.62
N GLY A 31 -3.38 -16.07 8.88
CA GLY A 31 -2.95 -17.44 9.22
C GLY A 31 -1.43 -17.65 9.19
N LEU A 32 -0.65 -16.65 8.77
CA LEU A 32 0.80 -16.67 8.91
C LEU A 32 1.20 -16.13 10.30
N ASN A 33 2.39 -16.49 10.76
CA ASN A 33 3.02 -15.77 11.85
C ASN A 33 3.79 -14.56 11.29
N GLU A 34 4.13 -13.60 12.15
CA GLU A 34 4.80 -12.39 11.71
C GLU A 34 6.12 -12.67 10.97
N ALA A 35 6.89 -13.71 11.32
CA ALA A 35 8.15 -13.99 10.61
C ALA A 35 7.93 -14.33 9.12
N ASP A 36 6.78 -14.92 8.79
CA ASP A 36 6.44 -15.39 7.45
C ASP A 36 5.60 -14.40 6.64
N TYR A 37 5.27 -13.23 7.21
CA TYR A 37 4.49 -12.21 6.50
C TYR A 37 5.18 -11.76 5.22
N LEU A 38 4.37 -11.52 4.19
CA LEU A 38 4.75 -10.67 3.07
C LEU A 38 4.84 -9.22 3.59
N LYS A 39 6.05 -8.85 4.06
CA LYS A 39 6.36 -7.57 4.71
C LYS A 39 6.11 -6.36 3.83
N TYR A 40 6.07 -6.57 2.53
CA TYR A 40 5.93 -5.51 1.56
C TYR A 40 5.14 -5.97 0.36
N MET A 41 4.14 -5.17 -0.01
CA MET A 41 3.30 -5.42 -1.18
C MET A 41 2.78 -4.10 -1.73
N GLY A 42 2.55 -4.07 -3.04
CA GLY A 42 1.74 -3.03 -3.69
C GLY A 42 0.30 -3.50 -3.80
N ILE A 43 -0.66 -2.64 -3.48
CA ILE A 43 -2.08 -2.92 -3.69
C ILE A 43 -2.56 -2.02 -4.81
N ASP A 44 -2.97 -2.64 -5.92
CA ASP A 44 -3.51 -1.91 -7.06
C ASP A 44 -5.02 -1.75 -6.87
N VAL A 45 -5.47 -0.50 -6.95
CA VAL A 45 -6.86 -0.13 -6.75
C VAL A 45 -7.37 0.73 -7.90
N VAL A 46 -8.63 0.55 -8.23
CA VAL A 46 -9.41 1.51 -9.04
C VAL A 46 -10.29 2.31 -8.09
N LEU A 47 -10.46 3.60 -8.37
CA LEU A 47 -11.29 4.49 -7.58
C LEU A 47 -12.59 4.76 -8.32
N GLU A 48 -13.70 4.36 -7.72
CA GLU A 48 -15.02 4.69 -8.23
C GLU A 48 -15.57 5.93 -7.54
N ALA A 49 -15.97 6.93 -8.33
CA ALA A 49 -16.67 8.10 -7.81
C ALA A 49 -18.13 7.74 -7.54
N ARG A 50 -18.52 7.65 -6.26
CA ARG A 50 -19.88 7.35 -5.83
C ARG A 50 -20.37 8.41 -4.85
N GLY A 51 -21.42 9.14 -5.22
CA GLY A 51 -22.07 10.11 -4.33
C GLY A 51 -21.13 11.19 -3.78
N GLY A 52 -20.18 11.66 -4.59
CA GLY A 52 -19.20 12.67 -4.17
C GLY A 52 -18.03 12.13 -3.34
N SER A 53 -17.87 10.82 -3.21
CA SER A 53 -16.75 10.16 -2.53
C SER A 53 -16.01 9.21 -3.47
N LEU A 54 -14.73 8.95 -3.18
CA LEU A 54 -13.97 7.90 -3.86
C LEU A 54 -14.04 6.60 -3.07
N VAL A 55 -14.47 5.54 -3.75
CA VAL A 55 -14.55 4.19 -3.20
C VAL A 55 -13.45 3.34 -3.85
N PRO A 56 -12.48 2.83 -3.06
CA PRO A 56 -11.44 1.95 -3.59
C PRO A 56 -12.01 0.56 -3.90
N VAL A 57 -11.76 0.09 -5.12
CA VAL A 57 -12.01 -1.28 -5.58
C VAL A 57 -10.66 -1.94 -5.79
N VAL A 58 -10.39 -2.99 -5.04
CA VAL A 58 -9.11 -3.72 -5.07
C VAL A 58 -9.06 -4.59 -6.32
N LEU A 59 -7.94 -4.50 -7.05
CA LEU A 59 -7.69 -5.31 -8.24
C LEU A 59 -6.69 -6.42 -7.96
N GLU A 60 -5.54 -6.07 -7.38
CA GLU A 60 -4.40 -6.97 -7.24
C GLU A 60 -3.56 -6.63 -6.00
N ALA A 61 -2.95 -7.67 -5.41
CA ALA A 61 -1.92 -7.54 -4.41
C ALA A 61 -0.59 -8.09 -4.97
N ASN A 62 0.35 -7.18 -5.22
CA ASN A 62 1.64 -7.45 -5.82
C ASN A 62 2.71 -7.65 -4.75
N SER A 63 3.32 -8.85 -4.68
CA SER A 63 4.40 -9.16 -3.73
C SER A 63 5.73 -8.49 -4.05
N ARG A 64 5.90 -8.02 -5.29
CA ARG A 64 7.06 -7.24 -5.76
C ARG A 64 6.58 -6.04 -6.58
N PRO A 65 6.09 -4.98 -5.92
CA PRO A 65 5.68 -3.78 -6.64
C PRO A 65 6.87 -3.17 -7.40
N SER A 66 6.74 -3.02 -8.70
CA SER A 66 7.68 -2.27 -9.54
C SER A 66 7.53 -0.76 -9.32
N GLY A 67 8.58 0.03 -9.53
CA GLY A 67 8.47 1.50 -9.53
C GLY A 67 8.56 2.17 -8.16
N LEU A 68 9.10 1.49 -7.15
CA LEU A 68 9.27 2.00 -5.78
C LEU A 68 10.04 3.32 -5.67
N SER A 69 11.00 3.52 -6.56
CA SER A 69 11.78 4.76 -6.67
C SER A 69 10.95 5.95 -7.12
N HIS A 70 9.77 5.71 -7.70
CA HIS A 70 8.84 6.73 -8.19
C HIS A 70 7.57 6.84 -7.34
N SER A 71 7.49 6.08 -6.24
CA SER A 71 6.36 6.14 -5.31
C SER A 71 6.29 7.50 -4.61
N ARG A 72 5.07 7.97 -4.38
CA ARG A 72 4.77 9.16 -3.60
C ARG A 72 3.73 8.81 -2.55
N ALA A 73 3.89 9.34 -1.34
CA ALA A 73 2.86 9.19 -0.33
C ALA A 73 1.65 10.07 -0.67
N LEU A 74 0.45 9.52 -0.51
CA LEU A 74 -0.79 10.29 -0.56
C LEU A 74 -0.78 11.28 0.62
N GLY A 75 -0.67 12.58 0.33
CA GLY A 75 -0.59 13.65 1.33
C GLY A 75 0.78 14.35 1.35
N SER A 76 1.84 13.65 1.76
CA SER A 76 3.17 14.26 1.92
C SER A 76 4.03 14.27 0.64
N GLY A 77 3.67 13.49 -0.38
CA GLY A 77 4.37 13.44 -1.67
C GLY A 77 5.70 12.68 -1.67
N GLU A 78 6.39 12.56 -0.54
CA GLU A 78 7.58 11.71 -0.40
C GLU A 78 7.23 10.30 0.06
N ALA A 79 7.68 9.29 -0.68
CA ALA A 79 7.75 7.92 -0.19
C ALA A 79 9.19 7.42 -0.27
N SER A 80 9.75 6.99 0.86
CA SER A 80 11.04 6.30 0.89
C SER A 80 10.83 4.86 1.31
N VAL A 81 10.40 4.06 0.34
CA VAL A 81 10.10 2.63 0.54
C VAL A 81 11.32 1.88 1.09
N MET A 82 12.52 2.17 0.58
CA MET A 82 13.75 1.54 1.05
C MET A 82 14.02 1.81 2.53
N LYS A 83 13.79 3.05 3.03
CA LYS A 83 13.95 3.37 4.46
C LYS A 83 12.99 2.58 5.34
N LEU A 84 11.77 2.32 4.87
CA LEU A 84 10.76 1.54 5.59
C LEU A 84 11.09 0.03 5.62
N LEU A 85 11.85 -0.47 4.63
CA LEU A 85 12.24 -1.87 4.55
C LEU A 85 13.50 -2.21 5.37
N LEU A 86 14.40 -1.26 5.57
CA LEU A 86 15.67 -1.47 6.27
C LEU A 86 15.53 -2.18 7.63
N PRO A 87 14.58 -1.82 8.53
CA PRO A 87 14.44 -2.49 9.82
C PRO A 87 14.16 -3.99 9.70
N TYR A 88 13.40 -4.41 8.69
CA TYR A 88 13.06 -5.82 8.46
C TYR A 88 14.27 -6.58 7.92
N VAL A 89 15.02 -5.98 6.99
CA VAL A 89 16.25 -6.59 6.44
C VAL A 89 17.30 -6.74 7.53
N SER A 90 17.55 -5.70 8.32
CA SER A 90 18.52 -5.75 9.43
C SER A 90 18.15 -6.82 10.46
N ARG A 91 16.86 -6.96 10.80
CA ARG A 91 16.41 -8.03 11.71
C ARG A 91 16.59 -9.42 11.12
N ALA A 92 16.35 -9.61 9.83
CA ALA A 92 16.54 -10.88 9.16
C ALA A 92 18.03 -11.29 9.13
N LEU A 93 18.93 -10.36 8.78
CA LEU A 93 20.37 -10.58 8.79
C LEU A 93 20.88 -10.93 10.20
N ASN A 94 20.48 -10.17 11.21
CA ASN A 94 20.87 -10.42 12.61
C ASN A 94 20.33 -11.75 13.18
N ARG A 95 19.29 -12.34 12.58
CA ARG A 95 18.81 -13.69 12.95
C ARG A 95 19.65 -14.79 12.32
N GLN A 96 20.16 -14.59 11.11
CA GLN A 96 21.04 -15.56 10.45
C GLN A 96 22.40 -15.69 11.15
N GLU A 97 22.92 -14.61 11.72
CA GLU A 97 24.20 -14.63 12.47
C GLU A 97 24.11 -15.34 13.84
N ARG A 98 22.90 -15.69 14.30
CA ARG A 98 22.65 -16.35 15.59
C ARG A 98 22.25 -17.82 15.48
N GLN A 99 22.20 -18.37 14.26
CA GLN A 99 21.98 -19.79 13.97
C GLN A 99 23.29 -20.44 13.56
#